data_AF-A0A7X6K710-F1
#
_entry.id   AF-A0A7X6K710-F1
#
_cell.length_a   1.000
_cell.length_b   1.000
_cell.length_c   1.000
_cell.angle_alpha   90.00
_cell.angle_beta   90.00
_cell.angle_gamma   90.00
#
_symmetry.space_group_name_H-M   'P 1'
#
loop_
_entity.id
_entity.type
_entity.pdbx_description
1 polymer ?
#
loop_
_entity_poly.entity_id
_entity_poly.type
_entity_poly.pdbx_seq_one_letter_code
_entity_poly.pdbx_strand_id
1 'polypeptide(L)'
;MSNIILQPCANKAAQEHYTSTMLSPVPLSLVHSHVSLPDQAALTTFSDNGGIRLWGAKPGEDGRNAARWKRVAPGDYLLFVHGGSRVSVAEVSHTFRSQALARSLWGETKTANGKVQTWEYMFALLEPRDFTLPTITLNELIGRKRNAAVQEFVVLGLEPSASVVEFLDLPDSPAAGDEGETRPGVR
;
A
#
# COMPACT_ATOMS: atom_id res chain seq x y z
N MET A 1 12.34 5.79 -10.48
CA MET A 1 11.36 6.67 -9.81
C MET A 1 10.16 5.84 -9.42
N SER A 2 9.77 5.93 -8.15
CA SER A 2 8.65 5.21 -7.58
C SER A 2 7.31 5.88 -7.92
N ASN A 3 6.28 5.08 -8.17
CA ASN A 3 4.92 5.59 -8.35
C ASN A 3 4.29 5.89 -6.98
N ILE A 4 3.40 6.88 -6.94
CA ILE A 4 2.51 7.11 -5.81
C ILE A 4 1.13 6.49 -6.10
N ILE A 5 0.66 5.71 -5.14
CA ILE A 5 -0.65 5.06 -5.14
C ILE A 5 -1.51 5.73 -4.07
N LEU A 6 -2.53 6.48 -4.49
CA LEU A 6 -3.47 7.11 -3.57
C LEU A 6 -4.44 6.08 -3.00
N GLN A 7 -4.54 6.03 -1.67
CA GLN A 7 -5.46 5.18 -0.92
C GLN A 7 -6.39 6.05 -0.06
N PRO A 8 -7.70 6.12 -0.36
CA PRO A 8 -8.64 6.81 0.52
C PRO A 8 -8.79 6.05 1.84
N CYS A 9 -8.40 6.68 2.95
CA CYS A 9 -8.41 6.09 4.29
C CYS A 9 -9.22 6.93 5.29
N ALA A 10 -10.20 7.70 4.80
CA ALA A 10 -11.02 8.60 5.62
C ALA A 10 -12.31 7.96 6.16
N ASN A 11 -12.78 6.86 5.56
CA ASN A 11 -13.98 6.18 6.04
C ASN A 11 -13.65 5.21 7.19
N LYS A 12 -14.66 4.91 8.02
CA LYS A 12 -14.51 4.09 9.22
C LYS A 12 -13.90 2.70 8.93
N ALA A 13 -14.40 1.99 7.92
CA ALA A 13 -13.88 0.66 7.57
C ALA A 13 -12.40 0.71 7.18
N ALA A 14 -11.99 1.70 6.38
CA ALA A 14 -10.59 1.87 6.00
C ALA A 14 -9.70 2.20 7.21
N GLN A 15 -10.16 3.04 8.14
CA GLN A 15 -9.43 3.35 9.37
C GLN A 15 -9.28 2.12 10.29
N GLU A 16 -10.32 1.30 10.38
CA GLU A 16 -10.27 0.03 11.12
C GLU A 16 -9.25 -0.92 10.50
N HIS A 17 -9.28 -1.10 9.17
CA HIS A 17 -8.30 -1.92 8.45
C HIS A 17 -6.87 -1.40 8.64
N TYR A 18 -6.69 -0.08 8.60
CA TYR A 18 -5.38 0.55 8.76
C TYR A 18 -4.84 0.25 10.17
N THR A 19 -5.68 0.39 11.18
CA THR A 19 -5.29 0.08 12.56
C THR A 19 -4.97 -1.41 12.74
N SER A 20 -5.76 -2.31 12.16
CA SER A 20 -5.65 -3.74 12.38
C SER A 20 -4.52 -4.43 11.61
N THR A 21 -4.07 -3.85 10.49
CA THR A 21 -3.10 -4.51 9.58
C THR A 21 -1.94 -3.64 9.15
N MET A 22 -2.06 -2.30 9.23
CA MET A 22 -0.95 -1.38 8.98
C MET A 22 -0.23 -0.98 10.25
N LEU A 23 -0.95 -0.67 11.35
CA LEU A 23 -0.31 -0.32 12.63
C LEU A 23 0.04 -1.56 13.45
N SER A 24 -0.73 -2.63 13.32
CA SER A 24 -0.50 -3.92 13.96
C SER A 24 -0.08 -4.95 12.90
N PRO A 25 1.21 -5.30 12.77
CA PRO A 25 1.66 -6.30 11.80
C PRO A 25 0.95 -7.66 11.99
N VAL A 26 0.58 -8.29 10.87
CA VAL A 26 -0.12 -9.57 10.84
C VAL A 26 0.88 -10.72 10.99
N PRO A 27 0.67 -11.70 11.88
CA PRO A 27 1.59 -12.83 12.04
C PRO A 27 1.75 -13.63 10.74
N LEU A 28 2.99 -13.95 10.36
CA LEU A 28 3.28 -14.74 9.16
C LEU A 28 2.61 -16.12 9.16
N SER A 29 2.45 -16.73 10.34
CA SER A 29 1.77 -18.03 10.48
C SER A 29 0.33 -18.00 9.96
N LEU A 30 -0.39 -16.90 10.21
CA LEU A 30 -1.73 -16.68 9.66
C LEU A 30 -1.65 -16.50 8.14
N VAL A 31 -0.72 -15.66 7.67
CA VAL A 31 -0.57 -15.30 6.26
C VAL A 31 -0.21 -16.50 5.39
N HIS A 32 0.74 -17.33 5.83
CA HIS A 32 1.23 -18.50 5.08
C HIS A 32 0.15 -19.53 4.79
N SER A 33 -0.86 -19.64 5.66
CA SER A 33 -2.00 -20.54 5.45
C SER A 33 -2.91 -20.14 4.28
N HIS A 34 -2.72 -18.94 3.72
CA HIS A 34 -3.61 -18.34 2.72
C HIS A 34 -2.91 -17.89 1.43
N VAL A 35 -1.60 -18.16 1.27
CA VAL A 35 -0.81 -17.67 0.12
C VAL A 35 0.10 -18.77 -0.45
N SER A 36 0.53 -18.57 -1.70
CA SER A 36 1.38 -19.52 -2.42
C SER A 36 2.79 -19.60 -1.83
N LEU A 37 3.50 -20.71 -2.02
CA LEU A 37 4.89 -20.86 -1.53
C LEU A 37 5.83 -19.72 -2.01
N PRO A 38 5.77 -19.26 -3.28
CA PRO A 38 6.53 -18.08 -3.70
C PRO A 38 6.20 -16.82 -2.90
N ASP A 39 4.92 -16.57 -2.62
CA ASP A 39 4.51 -15.42 -1.81
C ASP A 39 4.97 -15.57 -0.36
N GLN A 40 4.93 -16.77 0.23
CA GLN A 40 5.44 -17.01 1.59
C GLN A 40 6.92 -16.62 1.72
N ALA A 41 7.74 -17.03 0.74
CA ALA A 41 9.16 -16.69 0.72
C ALA A 41 9.39 -15.16 0.63
N ALA A 42 8.68 -14.49 -0.27
CA ALA A 42 8.75 -13.03 -0.40
C ALA A 42 8.32 -12.31 0.87
N LEU A 43 7.18 -12.71 1.46
CA LEU A 43 6.63 -12.10 2.67
C LEU A 43 7.51 -12.33 3.91
N THR A 44 8.17 -13.49 4.01
CA THR A 44 9.12 -13.77 5.09
C THR A 44 10.32 -12.83 5.03
N THR A 45 10.81 -12.52 3.82
CA THR A 45 11.98 -11.64 3.60
C THR A 45 11.77 -10.24 4.14
N PHE A 46 10.54 -9.71 4.06
CA PHE A 46 10.19 -8.35 4.49
C PHE A 46 9.45 -8.29 5.83
N SER A 47 9.35 -9.41 6.52
CA SER A 47 8.71 -9.43 7.84
C SER A 47 9.59 -8.79 8.90
N ASP A 48 8.98 -8.10 9.84
CA ASP A 48 9.64 -7.58 11.02
C ASP A 48 9.04 -8.25 12.26
N ASN A 49 9.91 -8.83 13.10
CA ASN A 49 9.53 -9.58 14.29
C ASN A 49 8.44 -10.66 14.04
N GLY A 50 8.47 -11.31 12.88
CA GLY A 50 7.51 -12.36 12.48
C GLY A 50 6.13 -11.85 12.06
N GLY A 51 5.98 -10.52 11.95
CA GLY A 51 4.76 -9.87 11.46
C GLY A 51 5.00 -9.16 10.12
N ILE A 52 3.92 -8.95 9.37
CA ILE A 52 3.95 -8.19 8.12
C ILE A 52 2.78 -7.22 8.04
N ARG A 53 3.04 -6.00 7.57
CA ARG A 53 1.99 -4.99 7.39
C ARG A 53 1.32 -5.21 6.05
N LEU A 54 -0.02 -5.23 6.07
CA LEU A 54 -0.81 -5.61 4.89
C LEU A 54 -1.84 -4.53 4.58
N TRP A 55 -2.06 -4.32 3.28
CA TRP A 55 -3.19 -3.56 2.77
C TRP A 55 -3.82 -4.29 1.60
N GLY A 56 -5.03 -3.90 1.23
CA GLY A 56 -5.74 -4.51 0.12
C GLY A 56 -6.64 -3.55 -0.63
N ALA A 57 -6.89 -3.85 -1.90
CA ALA A 57 -7.88 -3.19 -2.74
C ALA A 57 -8.92 -4.20 -3.23
N LYS A 58 -10.16 -3.74 -3.35
CA LYS A 58 -11.25 -4.54 -3.92
C LYS A 58 -11.21 -4.50 -5.44
N PRO A 59 -11.78 -5.46 -6.16
CA PRO A 59 -11.96 -5.38 -7.61
C PRO A 59 -12.70 -4.13 -8.08
N GLY A 60 -13.67 -3.66 -7.28
CA GLY A 60 -14.57 -2.58 -7.66
C GLY A 60 -15.70 -3.08 -8.56
N GLU A 61 -16.64 -2.19 -8.89
CA GLU A 61 -17.84 -2.52 -9.69
C GLU A 61 -17.47 -3.14 -11.04
N ASP A 62 -16.60 -2.47 -11.78
CA ASP A 62 -16.20 -2.87 -13.14
C ASP A 62 -14.89 -3.67 -13.17
N GLY A 63 -14.35 -4.09 -12.02
CA GLY A 63 -13.07 -4.80 -11.94
C GLY A 63 -11.83 -3.94 -12.31
N ARG A 64 -12.00 -2.63 -12.51
CA ARG A 64 -10.92 -1.71 -12.96
C ARG A 64 -9.70 -1.67 -12.05
N ASN A 65 -9.86 -2.01 -10.76
CA ASN A 65 -8.74 -2.04 -9.84
C ASN A 65 -7.74 -3.16 -10.14
N ALA A 66 -8.13 -4.21 -10.86
CA ALA A 66 -7.21 -5.27 -11.28
C ALA A 66 -6.09 -4.73 -12.16
N ALA A 67 -6.42 -3.90 -13.15
CA ALA A 67 -5.45 -3.31 -14.07
C ALA A 67 -4.55 -2.28 -13.36
N ARG A 68 -5.12 -1.52 -12.42
CA ARG A 68 -4.36 -0.58 -11.58
C ARG A 68 -3.39 -1.32 -10.65
N TRP A 69 -3.83 -2.39 -9.98
CA TRP A 69 -2.99 -3.20 -9.09
C TRP A 69 -1.80 -3.82 -9.82
N LYS A 70 -1.99 -4.33 -11.04
CA LYS A 70 -0.91 -4.88 -11.88
C LYS A 70 0.18 -3.88 -12.26
N ARG A 71 -0.06 -2.58 -12.10
CA ARG A 71 0.93 -1.53 -12.38
C ARG A 71 1.80 -1.19 -11.16
N VAL A 72 1.44 -1.70 -9.99
CA VAL A 72 2.17 -1.44 -8.74
C VAL A 72 3.31 -2.45 -8.63
N ALA A 73 4.50 -1.96 -8.32
CA ALA A 73 5.70 -2.77 -8.14
C ALA A 73 6.32 -2.55 -6.75
N PRO A 74 7.14 -3.49 -6.26
CA PRO A 74 8.02 -3.21 -5.13
C PRO A 74 8.82 -1.93 -5.33
N GLY A 75 8.94 -1.13 -4.28
CA GLY A 75 9.55 0.21 -4.29
C GLY A 75 8.59 1.36 -4.61
N ASP A 76 7.37 1.09 -5.08
CA ASP A 76 6.31 2.10 -5.15
C ASP A 76 5.78 2.47 -3.75
N TYR A 77 5.09 3.61 -3.63
CA TYR A 77 4.54 4.07 -2.35
C TYR A 77 3.00 4.11 -2.34
N LEU A 78 2.40 3.55 -1.29
CA LEU A 78 0.99 3.82 -0.96
C LEU A 78 0.90 5.07 -0.08
N LEU A 79 0.16 6.08 -0.55
CA LEU A 79 -0.17 7.30 0.18
C LEU A 79 -1.61 7.22 0.67
N PHE A 80 -1.76 7.02 1.97
CA PHE A 80 -3.03 6.93 2.68
C PHE A 80 -3.52 8.32 3.09
N VAL A 81 -4.68 8.73 2.58
CA VAL A 81 -5.31 10.01 2.93
C VAL A 81 -6.37 9.76 4.01
N HIS A 82 -6.07 10.12 5.26
CA HIS A 82 -6.94 9.85 6.43
C HIS A 82 -8.10 10.83 6.61
N GLY A 83 -8.06 11.95 5.88
CA GLY A 83 -8.96 13.09 6.04
C GLY A 83 -8.22 14.32 6.57
N GLY A 84 -8.67 15.51 6.16
CA GLY A 84 -7.99 16.77 6.49
C GLY A 84 -6.62 16.87 5.83
N SER A 85 -5.57 16.98 6.65
CA SER A 85 -4.17 17.11 6.23
C SER A 85 -3.29 15.92 6.63
N ARG A 86 -3.81 14.90 7.32
CA ARG A 86 -2.99 13.76 7.73
C ARG A 86 -2.87 12.75 6.60
N VAL A 87 -1.62 12.44 6.24
CA VAL A 87 -1.31 11.35 5.32
C VAL A 87 -0.29 10.40 5.94
N SER A 88 -0.36 9.14 5.57
CA SER A 88 0.68 8.16 5.87
C SER A 88 1.21 7.59 4.57
N VAL A 89 2.50 7.31 4.50
CA VAL A 89 3.15 6.76 3.31
C VAL A 89 3.89 5.48 3.68
N ALA A 90 3.62 4.40 2.94
CA ALA A 90 4.30 3.12 3.12
C ALA A 90 4.83 2.60 1.79
N GLU A 91 6.06 2.08 1.80
CA GLU A 91 6.68 1.46 0.63
C GLU A 91 6.12 0.06 0.39
N VAL A 92 5.86 -0.27 -0.87
CA VAL A 92 5.48 -1.61 -1.30
C VAL A 92 6.70 -2.51 -1.28
N SER A 93 6.66 -3.56 -0.48
CA SER A 93 7.70 -4.60 -0.48
C SER A 93 7.33 -5.79 -1.36
N HIS A 94 6.04 -6.14 -1.43
CA HIS A 94 5.54 -7.22 -2.30
C HIS A 94 4.07 -7.00 -2.68
N THR A 95 3.67 -7.51 -3.84
CA THR A 95 2.27 -7.53 -4.28
C THR A 95 1.82 -8.95 -4.57
N PHE A 96 0.67 -9.35 -4.04
CA PHE A 96 0.11 -10.68 -4.26
C PHE A 96 -1.42 -10.65 -4.24
N ARG A 97 -2.06 -11.76 -4.63
CA ARG A 97 -3.52 -11.85 -4.63
C ARG A 97 -3.97 -13.00 -3.74
N SER A 98 -4.82 -12.70 -2.75
CA SER A 98 -5.45 -13.73 -1.93
C SER A 98 -6.81 -13.29 -1.39
N GLN A 99 -7.88 -13.88 -1.92
CA GLN A 99 -9.24 -13.69 -1.37
C GLN A 99 -9.38 -14.32 0.01
N ALA A 100 -8.73 -15.46 0.24
CA ALA A 100 -8.81 -16.18 1.51
C ALA A 100 -8.22 -15.34 2.63
N LEU A 101 -7.03 -14.77 2.41
CA LEU A 101 -6.40 -13.89 3.40
C LEU A 101 -7.23 -12.62 3.62
N ALA A 102 -7.66 -11.95 2.52
CA ALA A 102 -8.45 -10.72 2.64
C ALA A 102 -9.76 -10.93 3.42
N ARG A 103 -10.45 -12.07 3.22
CA ARG A 103 -11.63 -12.46 4.01
C ARG A 103 -11.28 -12.72 5.47
N SER A 104 -10.16 -13.38 5.74
CA SER A 104 -9.72 -13.64 7.11
C SER A 104 -9.39 -12.34 7.86
N LEU A 105 -8.85 -11.33 7.17
CA LEU A 105 -8.40 -10.07 7.79
C LEU A 105 -9.51 -9.02 7.88
N TRP A 106 -10.30 -8.87 6.83
CA TRP A 106 -11.22 -7.74 6.66
C TRP A 106 -12.66 -8.16 6.30
N GLY A 107 -12.91 -9.46 6.14
CA GLY A 107 -14.22 -9.98 5.78
C GLY A 107 -14.61 -9.66 4.34
N GLU A 108 -15.90 -9.41 4.13
CA GLU A 108 -16.50 -9.16 2.82
C GLU A 108 -17.28 -7.85 2.82
N THR A 109 -17.51 -7.32 1.63
CA THR A 109 -18.34 -6.16 1.38
C THR A 109 -19.16 -6.36 0.11
N LYS A 110 -20.14 -5.50 -0.12
CA LYS A 110 -20.98 -5.54 -1.31
C LYS A 110 -20.80 -4.27 -2.13
N THR A 111 -20.78 -4.43 -3.45
CA THR A 111 -20.84 -3.28 -4.37
C THR A 111 -22.24 -2.68 -4.39
N ALA A 112 -22.43 -1.55 -5.08
CA ALA A 112 -23.75 -0.92 -5.20
C ALA A 112 -24.76 -1.84 -5.89
N ASN A 113 -24.29 -2.68 -6.81
CA ASN A 113 -25.10 -3.68 -7.51
C ASN A 113 -25.23 -5.02 -6.74
N GLY A 114 -24.82 -5.05 -5.46
CA GLY A 114 -24.98 -6.23 -4.59
C GLY A 114 -23.92 -7.33 -4.76
N LYS A 115 -22.90 -7.14 -5.59
CA LYS A 115 -21.83 -8.12 -5.78
C LYS A 115 -20.96 -8.22 -4.54
N VAL A 116 -20.79 -9.43 -4.00
CA VAL A 116 -19.89 -9.69 -2.87
C VAL A 116 -18.43 -9.61 -3.34
N GLN A 117 -17.61 -8.90 -2.57
CA GLN A 117 -16.18 -8.70 -2.83
C GLN A 117 -15.40 -8.66 -1.52
N THR A 118 -14.08 -8.81 -1.61
CA THR A 118 -13.12 -8.55 -0.53
C THR A 118 -11.93 -7.79 -1.10
N TRP A 119 -11.02 -7.33 -0.25
CA TRP A 119 -9.84 -6.55 -0.61
C TRP A 119 -8.68 -7.43 -1.13
N GLU A 120 -8.97 -8.27 -2.12
CA GLU A 120 -8.10 -9.37 -2.57
C GLU A 120 -6.82 -8.97 -3.31
N TYR A 121 -6.69 -7.70 -3.73
CA TYR A 121 -5.48 -7.17 -4.35
C TYR A 121 -4.57 -6.62 -3.28
N MET A 122 -3.66 -7.48 -2.81
CA MET A 122 -2.89 -7.29 -1.59
C MET A 122 -1.58 -6.56 -1.85
N PHE A 123 -1.14 -5.83 -0.83
CA PHE A 123 0.16 -5.19 -0.74
C PHE A 123 0.78 -5.57 0.60
N ALA A 124 2.01 -6.07 0.58
CA ALA A 124 2.88 -6.07 1.74
C ALA A 124 3.65 -4.76 1.76
N LEU A 125 3.75 -4.17 2.95
CA LEU A 125 4.22 -2.80 3.12
C LEU A 125 5.30 -2.74 4.19
N LEU A 126 6.27 -1.87 3.97
CA LEU A 126 7.22 -1.47 5.01
C LEU A 126 6.52 -0.56 6.04
N GLU A 127 7.23 -0.22 7.11
CA GLU A 127 6.71 0.65 8.15
C GLU A 127 6.24 2.00 7.59
N PRO A 128 4.98 2.40 7.86
CA PRO A 128 4.47 3.68 7.37
C PRO A 128 5.13 4.86 8.08
N ARG A 129 5.34 5.94 7.33
CA ARG A 129 5.75 7.25 7.84
C ARG A 129 4.58 8.23 7.75
N ASP A 130 4.36 9.01 8.81
CA ASP A 130 3.29 10.00 8.87
C ASP A 130 3.77 11.39 8.43
N PHE A 131 2.94 12.06 7.64
CA PHE A 131 3.20 13.41 7.15
C PHE A 131 1.96 14.30 7.29
N THR A 132 2.19 15.61 7.29
CA THR A 132 1.13 16.60 7.15
C THR A 132 1.14 17.13 5.72
N LEU A 133 0.15 16.72 4.92
CA LEU A 133 -0.06 17.17 3.56
C LEU A 133 -1.54 17.56 3.39
N PRO A 134 -1.87 18.85 3.39
CA PRO A 134 -3.23 19.31 3.11
C PRO A 134 -3.74 18.76 1.77
N THR A 135 -4.99 18.28 1.75
CA THR A 135 -5.60 17.72 0.53
C THR A 135 -5.54 18.70 -0.65
N ILE A 136 -5.62 20.01 -0.38
CA ILE A 136 -5.49 21.06 -1.39
C ILE A 136 -4.10 21.04 -2.04
N THR A 137 -3.04 20.99 -1.23
CA THR A 137 -1.65 20.91 -1.70
C THR A 137 -1.40 19.61 -2.46
N LEU A 138 -1.89 18.47 -1.95
CA LEU A 138 -1.82 17.20 -2.68
C LEU A 138 -2.47 17.32 -4.06
N ASN A 139 -3.68 17.91 -4.14
CA ASN A 139 -4.38 18.08 -5.39
C ASN A 139 -3.61 18.97 -6.37
N GLU A 140 -2.98 20.05 -5.91
CA GLU A 140 -2.14 20.92 -6.75
C GLU A 140 -0.93 20.17 -7.30
N LEU A 141 -0.21 19.42 -6.45
CA LEU A 141 0.98 18.64 -6.86
C LEU A 141 0.66 17.63 -7.98
N ILE A 142 -0.54 17.07 -7.96
CA ILE A 142 -0.95 16.01 -8.90
C ILE A 142 -1.85 16.53 -10.04
N GLY A 143 -1.96 17.87 -10.20
CA GLY A 143 -2.70 18.51 -11.28
C GLY A 143 -4.23 18.34 -11.21
N ARG A 144 -4.79 18.11 -10.01
CA ARG A 144 -6.23 18.01 -9.76
C ARG A 144 -6.82 19.34 -9.32
N LYS A 145 -8.15 19.46 -9.43
CA LYS A 145 -8.90 20.58 -8.83
C LYS A 145 -8.69 20.59 -7.32
N ARG A 146 -8.48 21.78 -6.73
CA ARG A 146 -8.16 21.96 -5.30
C ARG A 146 -9.11 21.24 -4.35
N ASN A 147 -10.40 21.18 -4.68
CA ASN A 147 -11.46 20.57 -3.88
C ASN A 147 -11.79 19.12 -4.27
N ALA A 148 -10.98 18.48 -5.13
CA ALA A 148 -11.21 17.11 -5.53
C ALA A 148 -11.00 16.17 -4.33
N ALA A 149 -12.01 15.35 -4.01
CA ALA A 149 -11.86 14.30 -3.03
C ALA A 149 -11.07 13.12 -3.62
N VAL A 150 -10.21 12.51 -2.82
CA VAL A 150 -9.64 11.19 -3.14
C VAL A 150 -10.70 10.15 -2.78
N GLN A 151 -11.38 9.60 -3.80
CA GLN A 151 -12.51 8.70 -3.61
C GLN A 151 -12.19 7.24 -3.96
N GLU A 152 -11.07 7.00 -4.65
CA GLU A 152 -10.71 5.68 -5.13
C GLU A 152 -9.20 5.44 -5.10
N PHE A 153 -8.85 4.17 -5.17
CA PHE A 153 -7.50 3.68 -5.44
C PHE A 153 -7.03 4.17 -6.82
N VAL A 154 -5.95 4.95 -6.84
CA VAL A 154 -5.39 5.51 -8.08
C VAL A 154 -3.87 5.35 -8.09
N VAL A 155 -3.33 4.82 -9.18
CA VAL A 155 -1.89 4.85 -9.48
C VAL A 155 -1.59 6.09 -10.31
N LEU A 156 -0.83 7.02 -9.74
CA LEU A 156 -0.45 8.26 -10.42
C LEU A 156 0.49 8.00 -11.61
N GLY A 157 0.62 9.00 -12.49
CA GLY A 157 1.65 9.00 -13.53
C GLY A 157 3.02 9.37 -12.96
N LEU A 158 4.08 9.24 -13.77
CA LEU A 158 5.45 9.53 -13.34
C LEU A 158 5.61 10.96 -12.82
N GLU A 159 5.21 11.96 -13.61
CA GLU A 159 5.34 13.38 -13.23
C GLU A 159 4.59 13.71 -11.92
N PRO A 160 3.28 13.43 -11.75
CA PRO A 160 2.62 13.62 -10.47
C PRO A 160 3.22 12.83 -9.30
N SER A 161 3.79 11.64 -9.56
CA SER A 161 4.43 10.85 -8.51
C SER A 161 5.73 11.50 -8.06
N ALA A 162 6.56 11.96 -9.01
CA ALA A 162 7.81 12.66 -8.75
C ALA A 162 7.58 13.91 -7.89
N SER A 163 6.57 14.74 -8.23
CA SER A 163 6.22 15.93 -7.44
C SER A 163 5.89 15.61 -5.99
N VAL A 164 5.21 14.49 -5.73
CA VAL A 164 4.82 14.09 -4.36
C VAL A 164 6.01 13.46 -3.61
N VAL A 165 6.82 12.65 -4.29
CA VAL A 165 8.06 12.07 -3.73
C VAL A 165 9.01 13.18 -3.29
N GLU A 166 9.24 14.16 -4.15
CA GLU A 166 10.09 15.33 -3.86
C GLU A 166 9.51 16.17 -2.72
N PHE A 167 8.20 16.47 -2.75
CA PHE A 167 7.58 17.28 -1.70
C PHE A 167 7.67 16.64 -0.32
N LEU A 168 7.58 15.31 -0.23
CA LEU A 168 7.61 14.55 1.02
C LEU A 168 9.02 14.09 1.41
N ASP A 169 10.05 14.41 0.60
CA ASP A 169 11.44 13.95 0.79
C ASP A 169 11.49 12.43 1.00
N LEU A 170 10.76 11.68 0.17
CA LEU A 170 10.78 10.22 0.24
C LEU A 170 12.09 9.72 -0.37
N PRO A 171 12.74 8.72 0.25
CA PRO A 171 13.95 8.12 -0.28
C PRO A 171 13.64 7.57 -1.67
N ASP A 172 14.62 7.68 -2.56
CA ASP A 172 14.61 6.84 -3.76
C ASP A 172 14.69 5.39 -3.28
N SER A 173 13.64 4.61 -3.56
CA SER A 173 13.64 3.19 -3.23
C SER A 173 14.89 2.58 -3.87
N PRO A 174 15.77 1.92 -3.09
CA PRO A 174 16.89 1.23 -3.67
C PRO A 174 16.31 0.10 -4.52
N ALA A 175 16.34 0.28 -5.84
CA ALA A 175 16.23 -0.84 -6.74
C ALA A 175 17.23 -1.88 -6.25
N ALA A 176 16.74 -3.07 -5.88
CA ALA A 176 17.53 -4.18 -5.36
C ALA A 176 18.94 -4.22 -5.98
N GLY A 177 19.95 -3.89 -5.16
CA GLY A 177 21.30 -3.70 -5.67
C GLY A 177 22.19 -2.89 -4.73
N ASP A 178 22.37 -3.37 -3.50
CA ASP A 178 23.63 -3.13 -2.79
C ASP A 178 24.00 -4.38 -1.97
N GLU A 179 24.28 -5.47 -2.69
CA GLU A 179 25.21 -6.48 -2.18
C GLU A 179 26.62 -5.88 -2.29
N GLY A 180 27.11 -5.21 -1.24
CA GLY A 180 28.22 -4.29 -1.47
C GLY A 180 29.12 -3.86 -0.33
N GLU A 181 28.97 -4.30 0.93
CA GLU A 181 30.02 -4.00 1.92
C GLU A 181 30.32 -5.20 2.84
N THR A 182 31.21 -6.04 2.33
CA THR A 182 32.05 -6.90 3.18
C THR A 182 32.87 -6.00 4.09
N ARG A 183 32.56 -5.97 5.39
CA ARG A 183 33.50 -5.45 6.38
C ARG A 183 34.62 -6.49 6.57
N PRO A 184 35.89 -6.18 6.22
CA PRO A 184 37.00 -7.01 6.64
C PRO A 184 37.23 -6.82 8.15
N GLY A 185 37.72 -7.88 8.78
CA GLY A 185 37.58 -8.12 10.20
C GLY A 185 38.37 -7.23 11.15
N VAL A 186 38.18 -7.53 12.43
CA VAL A 186 39.19 -7.31 13.46
C VAL A 186 39.39 -8.65 14.15
N ARG A 187 40.66 -9.07 14.16
CA ARG A 187 41.20 -10.25 14.83
C ARG A 187 41.07 -10.13 16.35
#